data_AF-A0AAW9QY96-F1
#
_entry.id   AF-A0AAW9QY96-F1
#
_cell.length_a   1.000
_cell.length_b   1.000
_cell.length_c   1.000
_cell.angle_alpha   90.00
_cell.angle_beta   90.00
_cell.angle_gamma   90.00
#
_symmetry.space_group_name_H-M   'P 1'
#
loop_
_entity.id
_entity.type
_entity.pdbx_description
1 polymer ?
#
loop_
_entity_poly.entity_id
_entity_poly.type
_entity_poly.pdbx_seq_one_letter_code
_entity_poly.pdbx_strand_id
1 'polypeptide(L)'
;MEPVEISLIISILSAAATAAWTVWTWGEQQNIERQEKRERLAASYVNPFLLAAESLQYRLYNLLYQEDMFRRSNLVQNTSGFVSPLTLETLYRFALYFGCENYLIRYSPYTHDRPSIEISRQVALNFVDIENFPDSYFSFSLSEQLSLGQLVVKPIGSRDGEFPSVEAIDIYRFEDELRAARDNDSPLWRSPGVRAAIEALEAFSRGEPLKGCQRLEAILLQLVQLLQYLEKKEGFSVALQEERFSERLSRSRQGMTGAGTTEVVHKTAGRIRLRVPRSRSDERYAERLLEKIRSLAGVTEVSLNRPSASLTVHYSSSAWRDWETFLISFIEREITSEGV
;
A
#
# COMPACT_ATOMS: atom_id res chain seq x y z
N MET A 1 30.99 -29.71 -64.61
CA MET A 1 31.51 -29.57 -63.24
C MET A 1 32.27 -30.82 -62.91
N GLU A 2 33.56 -30.67 -62.65
CA GLU A 2 34.40 -31.77 -62.16
C GLU A 2 33.87 -32.21 -60.78
N PRO A 3 33.89 -33.51 -60.43
CA PRO A 3 33.41 -34.02 -59.14
C PRO A 3 34.10 -33.36 -57.93
N VAL A 4 35.32 -32.84 -58.15
CA VAL A 4 36.11 -32.09 -57.16
C VAL A 4 35.47 -30.74 -56.79
N GLU A 5 34.86 -30.03 -57.75
CA GLU A 5 34.22 -28.73 -57.51
C GLU A 5 32.96 -28.86 -56.65
N ILE A 6 32.19 -29.92 -56.87
CA ILE A 6 30.98 -30.22 -56.09
C ILE A 6 31.34 -30.51 -54.63
N SER A 7 32.39 -31.31 -54.40
CA SER A 7 32.86 -31.64 -53.05
C SER A 7 33.35 -30.40 -52.28
N LEU A 8 34.00 -29.47 -52.96
CA LEU A 8 34.52 -28.24 -52.35
C LEU A 8 33.38 -27.27 -51.97
N ILE A 9 32.37 -27.14 -52.83
CA ILE A 9 31.16 -26.35 -52.56
C ILE A 9 30.39 -26.93 -51.36
N ILE A 10 30.21 -28.25 -51.29
CA ILE A 10 29.53 -28.91 -50.17
C ILE A 10 30.30 -28.69 -48.85
N SER A 11 31.63 -28.76 -48.87
CA SER A 11 32.45 -28.52 -47.68
C SER A 11 32.33 -27.08 -47.18
N ILE A 12 32.33 -26.09 -48.07
CA ILE A 12 32.18 -24.67 -47.71
C ILE A 12 30.78 -24.41 -47.14
N LEU A 13 29.73 -24.96 -47.76
CA LEU A 13 28.36 -24.82 -47.28
C LEU A 13 28.17 -25.47 -45.90
N SER A 14 28.79 -26.64 -45.67
CA SER A 14 28.74 -27.33 -44.38
C SER A 14 29.45 -26.54 -43.27
N ALA A 15 30.61 -25.96 -43.58
CA ALA A 15 31.34 -25.10 -42.65
C ALA A 15 30.56 -23.82 -42.32
N ALA A 16 29.96 -23.18 -43.32
CA ALA A 16 29.13 -21.98 -43.14
C ALA A 16 27.86 -22.28 -42.31
N ALA A 17 27.19 -23.41 -42.58
CA ALA A 17 26.03 -23.85 -41.82
C ALA A 17 26.38 -24.14 -40.36
N THR A 18 27.52 -24.79 -40.10
CA THR A 18 28.01 -25.05 -38.75
C THR A 18 28.32 -23.76 -38.01
N ALA A 19 29.01 -22.81 -38.67
CA ALA A 19 29.30 -21.50 -38.09
C ALA A 19 28.01 -20.73 -37.73
N ALA A 20 27.05 -20.67 -38.66
CA ALA A 20 25.76 -20.03 -38.43
C ALA A 20 24.98 -20.70 -37.28
N TRP A 21 24.97 -22.04 -37.24
CA TRP A 21 24.35 -22.80 -36.16
C TRP A 21 24.99 -22.49 -34.81
N THR A 22 26.32 -22.48 -34.71
CA THR A 22 27.03 -22.19 -33.45
C THR A 22 26.78 -20.77 -32.93
N VAL A 23 26.73 -19.77 -33.82
CA VAL A 23 26.42 -18.38 -33.44
C VAL A 23 24.97 -18.28 -32.95
N TRP A 24 24.05 -18.96 -33.64
CA TRP A 24 22.65 -18.97 -33.26
C TRP A 24 22.41 -19.67 -31.92
N THR A 25 22.96 -20.88 -31.72
CA THR A 25 22.81 -21.62 -30.45
C THR A 25 23.52 -20.92 -29.30
N TRP A 26 24.66 -20.28 -29.53
CA TRP A 26 25.31 -19.44 -28.52
C TRP A 26 24.45 -18.23 -28.15
N GLY A 27 23.85 -17.56 -29.15
CA GLY A 27 22.92 -16.45 -28.91
C GLY A 27 21.71 -16.87 -28.09
N GLU A 28 21.12 -18.03 -28.40
CA GLU A 28 19.97 -18.58 -27.68
C GLU A 28 20.34 -18.99 -26.25
N GLN A 29 21.45 -19.69 -26.07
CA GLN A 29 21.96 -20.08 -24.76
C GLN A 29 22.25 -18.84 -23.88
N GLN A 30 22.84 -17.79 -24.47
CA GLN A 30 23.07 -16.53 -23.78
C GLN A 30 21.78 -15.77 -23.43
N ASN A 31 20.70 -15.95 -24.20
CA ASN A 31 19.39 -15.38 -23.86
C ASN A 31 18.78 -16.13 -22.66
N ILE A 32 18.84 -17.46 -22.66
CA ILE A 32 18.35 -18.32 -21.57
C ILE A 32 19.10 -17.99 -20.27
N GLU A 33 20.43 -17.97 -20.29
CA GLU A 33 21.25 -17.63 -19.12
C GLU A 33 20.94 -16.24 -18.56
N ARG A 34 20.73 -15.25 -19.45
CA ARG A 34 20.32 -13.90 -19.04
C ARG A 34 18.94 -13.87 -18.40
N GLN A 35 18.01 -14.65 -18.93
CA GLN A 35 16.64 -14.73 -18.41
C GLN A 35 16.60 -15.45 -17.05
N GLU A 36 17.29 -16.59 -16.90
CA GLU A 36 17.41 -17.29 -15.62
C GLU A 36 18.06 -16.41 -14.54
N LYS A 37 19.12 -15.68 -14.90
CA LYS A 37 19.76 -14.72 -13.99
C LYS A 37 18.80 -13.62 -13.59
N ARG A 38 18.01 -13.08 -14.53
CA ARG A 38 17.00 -12.06 -14.27
C ARG A 38 15.91 -12.59 -13.32
N GLU A 39 15.40 -13.79 -13.57
CA GLU A 39 14.37 -14.43 -12.74
C GLU A 39 14.88 -14.70 -11.32
N ARG A 40 16.12 -15.16 -11.18
CA ARG A 40 16.76 -15.34 -9.87
C ARG A 40 16.89 -14.03 -9.10
N LEU A 41 17.31 -12.95 -9.77
CA LEU A 41 17.41 -11.62 -9.16
C LEU A 41 16.02 -11.06 -8.81
N ALA A 42 15.01 -11.29 -9.66
CA ALA A 42 13.63 -10.91 -9.39
C ALA A 42 13.08 -11.63 -8.15
N ALA A 43 13.27 -12.94 -8.06
CA ALA A 43 12.87 -13.73 -6.90
C ALA A 43 13.58 -13.28 -5.61
N SER A 44 14.85 -12.86 -5.71
CA SER A 44 15.65 -12.47 -4.53
C SER A 44 15.36 -11.06 -4.02
N TYR A 45 14.98 -10.12 -4.90
CA TYR A 45 14.87 -8.70 -4.53
C TYR A 45 13.53 -8.05 -4.89
N VAL A 46 12.91 -8.46 -6.00
CA VAL A 46 11.64 -7.88 -6.45
C VAL A 46 10.48 -8.44 -5.65
N ASN A 47 10.37 -9.76 -5.52
CA ASN A 47 9.25 -10.36 -4.78
C ASN A 47 9.20 -9.93 -3.31
N PRO A 48 10.31 -9.94 -2.55
CA PRO A 48 10.31 -9.43 -1.18
C PRO A 48 9.95 -7.94 -1.12
N PHE A 49 10.40 -7.14 -2.09
CA PHE A 49 10.04 -5.73 -2.15
C PHE A 49 8.55 -5.52 -2.42
N LEU A 50 7.96 -6.21 -3.40
CA LEU A 50 6.53 -6.10 -3.68
C LEU A 50 5.68 -6.46 -2.46
N LEU A 51 6.06 -7.52 -1.74
CA LEU A 51 5.40 -7.91 -0.49
C LEU A 51 5.57 -6.85 0.61
N ALA A 52 6.76 -6.27 0.76
CA ALA A 52 7.02 -5.21 1.74
C ALA A 52 6.23 -3.93 1.42
N ALA A 53 6.17 -3.54 0.15
CA ALA A 53 5.44 -2.37 -0.32
C ALA A 53 3.91 -2.55 -0.21
N GLU A 54 3.36 -3.73 -0.56
CA GLU A 54 1.94 -4.05 -0.36
C GLU A 54 1.57 -4.03 1.12
N SER A 55 2.41 -4.66 1.95
CA SER A 55 2.29 -4.69 3.40
C SER A 55 2.25 -3.28 4.00
N LEU A 56 3.13 -2.38 3.54
CA LEU A 56 3.15 -0.99 3.98
C LEU A 56 1.93 -0.22 3.46
N GLN A 57 1.56 -0.39 2.18
CA GLN A 57 0.37 0.22 1.59
C GLN A 57 -0.89 -0.13 2.39
N TYR A 58 -1.10 -1.41 2.67
CA TYR A 58 -2.23 -1.90 3.45
C TYR A 58 -2.24 -1.31 4.87
N ARG A 59 -1.05 -1.22 5.50
CA ARG A 59 -0.91 -0.61 6.83
C ARG A 59 -1.30 0.86 6.84
N LEU A 60 -0.78 1.65 5.91
CA LEU A 60 -1.07 3.07 5.81
C LEU A 60 -2.54 3.32 5.51
N TYR A 61 -3.14 2.53 4.62
CA TYR A 61 -4.56 2.61 4.32
C TYR A 61 -5.42 2.40 5.56
N ASN A 62 -5.12 1.38 6.36
CA ASN A 62 -5.88 1.11 7.58
C ASN A 62 -5.69 2.18 8.65
N LEU A 63 -4.47 2.72 8.78
CA LEU A 63 -4.18 3.84 9.67
C LEU A 63 -4.97 5.10 9.30
N LEU A 64 -5.07 5.41 8.00
CA LEU A 64 -5.72 6.63 7.51
C LEU A 64 -7.24 6.52 7.40
N TYR A 65 -7.78 5.35 7.07
CA TYR A 65 -9.17 5.22 6.63
C TYR A 65 -10.00 4.17 7.41
N GLN A 66 -9.39 3.36 8.29
CA GLN A 66 -10.10 2.33 9.08
C GLN A 66 -9.83 2.43 10.59
N GLU A 67 -9.77 3.66 11.10
CA GLU A 67 -9.34 3.97 12.47
C GLU A 67 -10.07 3.15 13.56
N ASP A 68 -11.39 3.00 13.49
CA ASP A 68 -12.20 2.38 14.55
C ASP A 68 -12.02 0.85 14.66
N MET A 69 -11.89 0.14 13.54
CA MET A 69 -11.65 -1.31 13.57
C MET A 69 -10.23 -1.61 14.04
N PHE A 70 -9.29 -0.80 13.61
CA PHE A 70 -7.87 -0.97 13.89
C PHE A 70 -7.49 -0.66 15.35
N ARG A 71 -8.15 0.33 15.96
CA ARG A 71 -8.03 0.59 17.41
C ARG A 71 -8.54 -0.61 18.22
N ARG A 72 -9.69 -1.18 17.84
CA ARG A 72 -10.33 -2.28 18.60
C ARG A 72 -9.56 -3.60 18.52
N SER A 73 -8.98 -3.94 17.37
CA SER A 73 -8.17 -5.17 17.26
C SER A 73 -6.90 -5.10 18.12
N ASN A 74 -6.29 -3.92 18.23
CA ASN A 74 -5.04 -3.72 18.98
C ASN A 74 -5.26 -3.48 20.49
N LEU A 75 -6.41 -2.93 20.91
CA LEU A 75 -6.76 -2.75 22.33
C LEU A 75 -6.90 -4.08 23.09
N VAL A 76 -7.25 -5.17 22.41
CA VAL A 76 -7.38 -6.52 23.01
C VAL A 76 -6.02 -7.16 23.29
N GLN A 77 -4.93 -6.66 22.67
CA GLN A 77 -3.57 -7.16 22.84
C GLN A 77 -2.71 -6.27 23.75
N ASN A 78 -3.34 -5.58 24.72
CA ASN A 78 -2.66 -4.77 25.74
C ASN A 78 -1.89 -5.67 26.73
N THR A 79 -0.81 -6.29 26.26
CA THR A 79 0.28 -6.79 27.07
C THR A 79 1.31 -5.68 27.23
N SER A 80 1.84 -5.52 28.44
CA SER A 80 2.91 -4.57 28.79
C SER A 80 4.15 -4.75 27.90
N GLY A 81 4.22 -4.01 26.79
CA GLY A 81 5.30 -4.05 25.80
C GLY A 81 6.12 -2.77 25.78
N PHE A 82 7.26 -2.80 25.08
CA PHE A 82 8.18 -1.67 24.93
C PHE A 82 7.51 -0.45 24.26
N VAL A 83 6.70 -0.71 23.24
CA VAL A 83 5.77 0.22 22.58
C VAL A 83 4.47 -0.53 22.32
N SER A 84 3.39 0.17 21.96
CA SER A 84 2.14 -0.49 21.60
C SER A 84 2.32 -1.40 20.37
N PRO A 85 1.56 -2.52 20.26
CA PRO A 85 1.63 -3.41 19.09
C PRO A 85 1.41 -2.67 17.77
N LEU A 86 0.53 -1.65 17.80
CA LEU A 86 0.28 -0.76 16.66
C LEU A 86 1.54 0.00 16.25
N THR A 87 2.27 0.58 17.19
CA THR A 87 3.50 1.31 16.90
C THR A 87 4.58 0.38 16.37
N LEU A 88 4.80 -0.76 17.04
CA LEU A 88 5.83 -1.73 16.67
C LEU A 88 5.63 -2.23 15.23
N GLU A 89 4.42 -2.67 14.90
CA GLU A 89 4.13 -3.22 13.59
C GLU A 89 4.18 -2.17 12.47
N THR A 90 3.75 -0.93 12.75
CA THR A 90 3.88 0.16 11.76
C THR A 90 5.34 0.49 11.47
N LEU A 91 6.18 0.62 12.51
CA LEU A 91 7.60 0.90 12.35
C LEU A 91 8.33 -0.25 11.67
N TYR A 92 7.99 -1.49 12.02
CA TYR A 92 8.53 -2.68 11.35
C TYR A 92 8.22 -2.65 9.85
N ARG A 93 7.00 -2.28 9.44
CA ARG A 93 6.63 -2.21 8.01
C ARG A 93 7.35 -1.07 7.28
N PHE A 94 7.57 0.09 7.91
CA PHE A 94 8.43 1.13 7.34
C PHE A 94 9.87 0.64 7.15
N ALA A 95 10.45 0.04 8.20
CA ALA A 95 11.81 -0.47 8.16
C ALA A 95 11.98 -1.60 7.12
N LEU A 96 11.02 -2.53 7.05
CA LEU A 96 11.00 -3.59 6.04
C LEU A 96 10.96 -3.01 4.61
N TYR A 97 10.09 -2.03 4.37
CA TYR A 97 10.03 -1.33 3.08
C TYR A 97 11.39 -0.69 2.73
N PHE A 98 11.97 0.12 3.62
CA PHE A 98 13.25 0.79 3.36
C PHE A 98 14.40 -0.19 3.13
N GLY A 99 14.41 -1.30 3.88
CA GLY A 99 15.38 -2.37 3.71
C GLY A 99 15.27 -2.99 2.32
N CYS A 100 14.07 -3.47 1.95
CA CYS A 100 13.83 -4.08 0.65
C CYS A 100 14.07 -3.11 -0.51
N GLU A 101 13.65 -1.84 -0.40
CA GLU A 101 13.86 -0.81 -1.42
C GLU A 101 15.35 -0.58 -1.71
N ASN A 102 16.18 -0.51 -0.66
CA ASN A 102 17.62 -0.35 -0.81
C ASN A 102 18.27 -1.50 -1.61
N TYR A 103 17.76 -2.73 -1.48
CA TYR A 103 18.23 -3.86 -2.30
C TYR A 103 17.62 -3.88 -3.70
N LEU A 104 16.35 -3.47 -3.85
CA LEU A 104 15.70 -3.33 -5.15
C LEU A 104 16.49 -2.39 -6.06
N ILE A 105 16.81 -1.19 -5.58
CA ILE A 105 17.48 -0.15 -6.39
C ILE A 105 18.92 -0.55 -6.76
N ARG A 106 19.57 -1.41 -5.95
CA ARG A 106 20.99 -1.76 -6.10
C ARG A 106 21.26 -3.07 -6.84
N TYR A 107 20.37 -4.05 -6.72
CA TYR A 107 20.67 -5.43 -7.15
C TYR A 107 19.57 -6.08 -8.00
N SER A 108 18.41 -5.43 -8.16
CA SER A 108 17.32 -5.99 -8.97
C SER A 108 17.48 -5.67 -10.47
N PRO A 109 16.66 -6.27 -11.34
CA PRO A 109 16.57 -5.88 -12.75
C PRO A 109 16.15 -4.41 -12.99
N TYR A 110 15.66 -3.72 -11.95
CA TYR A 110 15.17 -2.33 -12.02
C TYR A 110 16.23 -1.26 -11.72
N THR A 111 17.49 -1.65 -11.51
CA THR A 111 18.58 -0.68 -11.21
C THR A 111 18.79 0.39 -12.29
N HIS A 112 18.32 0.14 -13.51
CA HIS A 112 18.41 1.07 -14.65
C HIS A 112 17.03 1.47 -15.19
N ASP A 113 15.95 1.05 -14.54
CA ASP A 113 14.59 1.34 -14.99
C ASP A 113 14.15 2.71 -14.47
N ARG A 114 14.23 3.73 -15.33
CA ARG A 114 13.96 5.14 -14.94
C ARG A 114 12.62 5.35 -14.23
N PRO A 115 11.49 4.78 -14.68
CA PRO A 115 10.21 5.02 -14.01
C PRO A 115 10.17 4.44 -12.59
N SER A 116 10.63 3.21 -12.36
CA SER A 116 10.69 2.65 -11.00
C SER A 116 11.61 3.45 -10.08
N ILE A 117 12.78 3.86 -10.58
CA ILE A 117 13.73 4.72 -9.84
C ILE A 117 13.07 6.04 -9.45
N GLU A 118 12.38 6.70 -10.38
CA GLU A 118 11.76 7.99 -10.12
C GLU A 118 10.60 7.86 -9.11
N ILE A 119 9.70 6.89 -9.28
CA ILE A 119 8.57 6.70 -8.36
C ILE A 119 9.08 6.33 -6.96
N SER A 120 10.04 5.40 -6.85
CA SER A 120 10.69 5.05 -5.57
C SER A 120 11.36 6.26 -4.92
N ARG A 121 12.05 7.09 -5.72
CA ARG A 121 12.62 8.34 -5.22
C ARG A 121 11.54 9.28 -4.67
N GLN A 122 10.38 9.41 -5.33
CA GLN A 122 9.28 10.24 -4.84
C GLN A 122 8.71 9.71 -3.52
N VAL A 123 8.63 8.38 -3.33
CA VAL A 123 8.28 7.79 -2.02
C VAL A 123 9.27 8.25 -0.94
N ALA A 124 10.57 8.07 -1.19
CA ALA A 124 11.63 8.44 -0.24
C ALA A 124 11.65 9.95 0.05
N LEU A 125 11.40 10.80 -0.95
CA LEU A 125 11.36 12.26 -0.79
C LEU A 125 10.14 12.74 -0.01
N ASN A 126 8.96 12.10 -0.15
CA ASN A 126 7.79 12.45 0.66
C ASN A 126 8.01 12.25 2.16
N PHE A 127 8.89 11.32 2.56
CA PHE A 127 9.31 11.19 3.96
C PHE A 127 10.22 12.35 4.41
N VAL A 128 10.98 12.97 3.51
CA VAL A 128 11.92 14.04 3.84
C VAL A 128 11.27 15.43 3.76
N ASP A 129 10.28 15.58 2.89
CA ASP A 129 9.71 16.87 2.51
C ASP A 129 9.11 17.62 3.71
N ILE A 130 9.79 18.68 4.15
CA ILE A 130 9.33 19.57 5.21
C ILE A 130 8.63 20.82 4.66
N GLU A 131 8.73 21.07 3.36
CA GLU A 131 8.13 22.24 2.71
C GLU A 131 6.62 22.01 2.52
N ASN A 132 6.24 20.84 2.01
CA ASN A 132 4.84 20.48 1.83
C ASN A 132 4.22 19.85 3.08
N PHE A 133 5.04 19.32 3.99
CA PHE A 133 4.60 18.72 5.25
C PHE A 133 5.40 19.31 6.42
N PRO A 134 4.97 20.47 6.97
CA PRO A 134 5.75 21.22 7.96
C PRO A 134 5.82 20.54 9.33
N ASP A 135 4.99 19.53 9.59
CA ASP A 135 5.09 18.73 10.80
C ASP A 135 6.21 17.67 10.70
N SER A 136 6.81 17.35 11.85
CA SER A 136 7.89 16.38 11.96
C SER A 136 7.40 14.92 12.00
N TYR A 137 6.08 14.69 12.00
CA TYR A 137 5.53 13.34 12.14
C TYR A 137 5.76 12.55 10.87
N PHE A 138 6.29 11.33 11.04
CA PHE A 138 6.71 10.46 9.94
C PHE A 138 7.73 11.10 8.99
N SER A 139 8.47 12.12 9.44
CA SER A 139 9.55 12.70 8.66
C SER A 139 10.83 11.89 8.87
N PHE A 140 11.23 11.10 7.88
CA PHE A 140 12.48 10.32 7.93
C PHE A 140 13.46 10.85 6.89
N SER A 141 14.61 11.31 7.34
CA SER A 141 15.76 11.59 6.49
C SER A 141 16.24 10.33 5.77
N LEU A 142 16.96 10.49 4.65
CA LEU A 142 17.47 9.33 3.88
C LEU A 142 18.40 8.42 4.70
N SER A 143 19.16 8.98 5.65
CA SER A 143 20.00 8.18 6.55
C SER A 143 19.18 7.41 7.57
N GLU A 144 18.08 7.97 8.06
CA GLU A 144 17.14 7.27 8.96
C GLU A 144 16.41 6.15 8.22
N GLN A 145 15.93 6.40 7.01
CA GLN A 145 15.33 5.37 6.15
C GLN A 145 16.30 4.20 5.94
N LEU A 146 17.55 4.49 5.57
CA LEU A 146 18.58 3.46 5.40
C LEU A 146 18.89 2.72 6.71
N SER A 147 19.02 3.44 7.82
CA SER A 147 19.35 2.85 9.13
C SER A 147 18.24 1.94 9.64
N LEU A 148 16.97 2.37 9.50
CA LEU A 148 15.80 1.53 9.78
C LEU A 148 15.78 0.30 8.88
N GLY A 149 16.03 0.47 7.59
CA GLY A 149 16.12 -0.63 6.63
C GLY A 149 17.16 -1.68 7.01
N GLN A 150 18.35 -1.23 7.41
CA GLN A 150 19.45 -2.09 7.85
C GLN A 150 19.19 -2.78 9.19
N LEU A 151 18.26 -2.28 10.02
CA LEU A 151 17.83 -3.03 11.20
C LEU A 151 17.06 -4.30 10.82
N VAL A 152 16.20 -4.21 9.81
CA VAL A 152 15.30 -5.31 9.46
C VAL A 152 15.88 -6.26 8.42
N VAL A 153 16.40 -5.72 7.31
CA VAL A 153 16.92 -6.52 6.20
C VAL A 153 18.42 -6.69 6.32
N LYS A 154 18.87 -7.92 6.55
CA LYS A 154 20.27 -8.29 6.78
C LYS A 154 20.82 -9.09 5.61
N PRO A 155 22.08 -8.88 5.19
CA PRO A 155 22.72 -9.78 4.24
C PRO A 155 23.02 -11.13 4.90
N ILE A 156 22.74 -12.23 4.19
CA ILE A 156 23.11 -13.59 4.56
C ILE A 156 24.31 -14.01 3.72
N GLY A 157 25.40 -14.41 4.38
CA GLY A 157 26.51 -15.12 3.74
C GLY A 157 27.10 -14.41 2.52
N SER A 158 27.93 -13.39 2.72
CA SER A 158 28.68 -12.75 1.64
C SER A 158 29.83 -13.65 1.19
N ARG A 159 29.82 -14.12 -0.06
CA ARG A 159 31.03 -14.60 -0.75
C ARG A 159 31.48 -13.52 -1.72
N ASP A 160 32.80 -13.30 -1.81
CA ASP A 160 33.37 -12.32 -2.73
C ASP A 160 32.94 -12.61 -4.17
N GLY A 161 32.34 -11.61 -4.83
CA GLY A 161 31.91 -11.68 -6.23
C GLY A 161 30.47 -12.13 -6.48
N GLU A 162 29.70 -12.51 -5.46
CA GLU A 162 28.26 -12.83 -5.59
C GLU A 162 27.37 -11.68 -5.08
N PHE A 163 26.17 -11.55 -5.66
CA PHE A 163 25.15 -10.63 -5.15
C PHE A 163 24.72 -11.06 -3.73
N PRO A 164 24.53 -10.12 -2.80
CA PRO A 164 24.23 -10.47 -1.41
C PRO A 164 22.84 -11.09 -1.30
N SER A 165 22.74 -12.32 -0.79
CA SER A 165 21.46 -12.85 -0.33
C SER A 165 21.00 -12.05 0.89
N VAL A 166 19.69 -11.87 1.06
CA VAL A 166 19.12 -11.06 2.14
C VAL A 166 17.99 -11.78 2.85
N GLU A 167 17.86 -11.51 4.15
CA GLU A 167 16.74 -11.95 4.98
C GLU A 167 16.17 -10.76 5.74
N ALA A 168 14.85 -10.74 5.90
CA ALA A 168 14.21 -9.88 6.88
C ALA A 168 14.14 -10.63 8.22
N ILE A 169 14.58 -9.99 9.30
CA ILE A 169 14.30 -10.49 10.65
C ILE A 169 12.80 -10.39 10.95
N ASP A 170 12.29 -11.22 11.85
CA ASP A 170 10.91 -11.12 12.32
C ASP A 170 10.68 -9.89 13.23
N ILE A 171 9.40 -9.60 13.48
CA ILE A 171 8.97 -8.44 14.28
C ILE A 171 9.44 -8.48 15.73
N TYR A 172 9.62 -9.67 16.33
CA TYR A 172 10.07 -9.80 17.72
C TYR A 172 11.55 -9.46 17.85
N ARG A 173 12.36 -9.98 16.92
CA ARG A 173 13.77 -9.61 16.85
C ARG A 173 13.94 -8.12 16.52
N PHE A 174 13.08 -7.56 15.69
CA PHE A 174 13.06 -6.11 15.45
C PHE A 174 12.74 -5.31 16.73
N GLU A 175 11.80 -5.78 17.56
CA GLU A 175 11.52 -5.16 18.87
C GLU A 175 12.75 -5.17 19.77
N ASP A 176 13.47 -6.29 19.84
CA ASP A 176 14.70 -6.42 20.62
C ASP A 176 15.80 -5.48 20.13
N GLU A 177 15.99 -5.35 18.81
CA GLU A 177 16.95 -4.42 18.20
C GLU A 177 16.57 -2.95 18.49
N LEU A 178 15.28 -2.61 18.42
CA LEU A 178 14.80 -1.27 18.71
C LEU A 178 14.94 -0.93 20.21
N ARG A 179 14.68 -1.90 21.09
CA ARG A 179 14.89 -1.77 22.53
C ARG A 179 16.37 -1.61 22.86
N ALA A 180 17.25 -2.40 22.25
CA ALA A 180 18.69 -2.26 22.38
C ALA A 180 19.18 -0.90 21.86
N ALA A 181 18.60 -0.39 20.76
CA ALA A 181 18.91 0.94 20.25
C ALA A 181 18.53 2.05 21.24
N ARG A 182 17.40 1.93 21.95
CA ARG A 182 17.05 2.84 23.05
C ARG A 182 18.03 2.71 24.21
N ASP A 183 18.23 1.50 24.70
CA ASP A 183 18.95 1.25 25.96
C ASP A 183 20.44 1.67 25.83
N ASN A 184 21.00 1.54 24.62
CA ASN A 184 22.34 2.01 24.28
C ASN A 184 22.39 3.47 23.77
N ASP A 185 21.25 4.18 23.78
CA ASP A 185 21.11 5.56 23.32
C ASP A 185 21.71 5.80 21.91
N SER A 186 21.38 4.88 20.99
CA SER A 186 21.94 4.86 19.64
C SER A 186 21.50 6.10 18.84
N PRO A 187 22.28 6.51 17.82
CA PRO A 187 21.91 7.61 16.92
C PRO A 187 20.52 7.42 16.30
N LEU A 188 20.12 6.18 16.01
CA LEU A 188 18.80 5.87 15.47
C LEU A 188 17.69 6.18 16.49
N TRP A 189 17.90 5.90 17.78
CA TRP A 189 16.91 6.20 18.80
C TRP A 189 16.78 7.70 19.08
N ARG A 190 17.89 8.44 18.95
CA ARG A 190 17.91 9.91 19.06
C ARG A 190 17.30 10.63 17.85
N SER A 191 17.03 9.91 16.77
CA SER A 191 16.39 10.44 15.56
C SER A 191 15.10 11.19 15.89
N PRO A 192 14.98 12.48 15.51
CA PRO A 192 13.73 13.22 15.65
C PRO A 192 12.58 12.58 14.88
N GLY A 193 12.84 12.04 13.68
CA GLY A 193 11.86 11.38 12.84
C GLY A 193 11.27 10.12 13.45
N VAL A 194 12.14 9.22 13.93
CA VAL A 194 11.73 7.98 14.61
C VAL A 194 10.95 8.28 15.88
N ARG A 195 11.41 9.24 16.69
CA ARG A 195 10.71 9.63 17.92
C ARG A 195 9.36 10.27 17.64
N ALA A 196 9.27 11.16 16.66
CA ALA A 196 8.00 11.78 16.27
C ALA A 196 7.01 10.73 15.73
N ALA A 197 7.46 9.77 14.92
CA ALA A 197 6.62 8.68 14.44
C ALA A 197 6.11 7.79 15.59
N ILE A 198 6.97 7.41 16.53
CA ILE A 198 6.57 6.68 17.75
C ILE A 198 5.54 7.50 18.54
N GLU A 199 5.80 8.79 18.78
CA GLU A 199 4.90 9.66 19.53
C GLU A 199 3.51 9.74 18.87
N ALA A 200 3.45 9.94 17.55
CA ALA A 200 2.19 10.01 16.81
C ALA A 200 1.40 8.70 16.88
N LEU A 201 2.07 7.55 16.72
CA LEU A 201 1.44 6.24 16.77
C LEU A 201 0.97 5.87 18.17
N GLU A 202 1.74 6.22 19.20
CA GLU A 202 1.35 6.03 20.60
C GLU A 202 0.19 6.94 21.02
N ALA A 203 0.16 8.19 20.55
CA ALA A 203 -0.99 9.07 20.74
C ALA A 203 -2.24 8.50 20.07
N PHE A 204 -2.09 8.03 18.84
CA PHE A 204 -3.17 7.41 18.08
C PHE A 204 -3.69 6.13 18.75
N SER A 205 -2.80 5.28 19.29
CA SER A 205 -3.19 4.06 20.00
C SER A 205 -4.01 4.35 21.27
N ARG A 206 -3.78 5.49 21.92
CA ARG A 206 -4.58 6.00 23.06
C ARG A 206 -5.88 6.69 22.65
N GLY A 207 -6.13 6.81 21.34
CA GLY A 207 -7.37 7.33 20.79
C GLY A 207 -7.32 8.78 20.34
N GLU A 208 -6.15 9.43 20.38
CA GLU A 208 -5.96 10.75 19.79
C GLU A 208 -6.02 10.68 18.25
N PRO A 209 -6.33 11.77 17.54
CA PRO A 209 -6.23 11.82 16.09
C PRO A 209 -4.80 11.54 15.61
N LEU A 210 -4.66 10.79 14.52
CA LEU A 210 -3.35 10.56 13.91
C LEU A 210 -2.78 11.87 13.37
N LYS A 211 -1.53 12.18 13.71
CA LYS A 211 -0.79 13.35 13.19
C LYS A 211 0.04 12.93 11.97
N GLY A 212 0.41 13.86 11.10
CA GLY A 212 1.19 13.55 9.89
C GLY A 212 0.41 12.82 8.78
N CYS A 213 -0.93 12.82 8.82
CA CYS A 213 -1.77 12.11 7.85
C CYS A 213 -1.52 12.54 6.40
N GLN A 214 -1.28 13.84 6.16
CA GLN A 214 -1.00 14.36 4.81
C GLN A 214 0.26 13.72 4.20
N ARG A 215 1.32 13.59 5.02
CA ARG A 215 2.56 12.94 4.59
C ARG A 215 2.31 11.46 4.27
N LEU A 216 1.62 10.75 5.17
CA LEU A 216 1.28 9.33 4.97
C LEU A 216 0.39 9.10 3.75
N GLU A 217 -0.55 10.00 3.46
CA GLU A 217 -1.40 9.93 2.27
C GLU A 217 -0.58 10.12 0.99
N ALA A 218 0.34 11.09 0.97
CA ALA A 218 1.24 11.30 -0.16
C ALA A 218 2.16 10.09 -0.40
N ILE A 219 2.70 9.49 0.67
CA ILE A 219 3.48 8.24 0.59
C ILE A 219 2.61 7.11 0.05
N LEU A 220 1.39 6.94 0.58
CA LEU A 220 0.48 5.89 0.15
C LEU A 220 0.17 5.98 -1.35
N LEU A 221 -0.09 7.19 -1.86
CA LEU A 221 -0.35 7.45 -3.28
C LEU A 221 0.84 7.09 -4.17
N GLN A 222 2.06 7.32 -3.73
CA GLN A 222 3.25 6.95 -4.49
C GLN A 222 3.53 5.45 -4.42
N LEU A 223 3.28 4.81 -3.27
CA LEU A 223 3.38 3.35 -3.13
C LEU A 223 2.42 2.61 -4.06
N VAL A 224 1.18 3.11 -4.22
CA VAL A 224 0.22 2.57 -5.20
C VAL A 224 0.78 2.62 -6.61
N GLN A 225 1.32 3.77 -7.02
CA GLN A 225 1.91 3.93 -8.36
C GLN A 225 3.10 3.01 -8.58
N LEU A 226 3.95 2.85 -7.56
CA LEU A 226 5.13 1.99 -7.62
C LEU A 226 4.75 0.52 -7.77
N LEU A 227 3.80 0.05 -6.96
CA LEU A 227 3.29 -1.32 -7.02
C LEU A 227 2.65 -1.60 -8.38
N GLN A 228 1.72 -0.76 -8.84
CA GLN A 228 1.08 -0.91 -10.15
C GLN A 228 2.09 -0.97 -11.30
N TYR A 229 3.13 -0.15 -11.24
CA TYR A 229 4.17 -0.14 -12.27
C TYR A 229 4.97 -1.45 -12.28
N LEU A 230 5.41 -1.91 -11.11
CA LEU A 230 6.23 -3.12 -10.99
C LEU A 230 5.42 -4.39 -11.22
N GLU A 231 4.20 -4.50 -10.69
CA GLU A 231 3.28 -5.64 -10.92
C GLU A 231 2.95 -5.79 -12.41
N LYS A 232 2.71 -4.66 -13.10
CA LYS A 232 2.54 -4.67 -14.57
C LYS A 232 3.78 -5.16 -15.31
N LYS A 233 4.99 -4.85 -14.82
CA LYS A 233 6.26 -5.29 -15.42
C LYS A 233 6.56 -6.76 -15.14
N GLU A 234 6.18 -7.25 -13.97
CA GLU A 234 6.36 -8.64 -13.55
C GLU A 234 5.25 -9.56 -14.08
N GLY A 235 4.11 -9.02 -14.48
CA GLY A 235 2.99 -9.78 -15.05
C GLY A 235 2.14 -10.52 -14.01
N PHE A 236 2.25 -10.14 -12.73
CA PHE A 236 1.41 -10.65 -11.64
C PHE A 236 1.08 -9.53 -10.65
N SER A 237 0.02 -9.72 -9.87
CA SER A 237 -0.41 -8.81 -8.82
C SER A 237 -0.28 -9.49 -7.44
N VAL A 238 0.33 -8.79 -6.50
CA VAL A 238 0.44 -9.19 -5.09
C VAL A 238 -0.75 -8.63 -4.29
N ALA A 239 -1.34 -7.54 -4.77
CA ALA A 239 -2.54 -6.98 -4.20
C ALA A 239 -3.73 -7.94 -4.36
N LEU A 240 -4.18 -8.57 -3.26
CA LEU A 240 -5.41 -9.37 -3.22
C LEU A 240 -6.69 -8.56 -3.61
N GLN A 241 -6.60 -7.24 -3.80
CA GLN A 241 -7.74 -6.31 -3.90
C GLN A 241 -7.49 -5.06 -4.76
N GLU A 242 -6.68 -5.12 -5.82
CA GLU A 242 -6.32 -3.97 -6.67
C GLU A 242 -7.52 -3.13 -7.14
N GLU A 243 -8.62 -3.78 -7.56
CA GLU A 243 -9.87 -3.11 -7.97
C GLU A 243 -10.56 -2.39 -6.81
N ARG A 244 -10.56 -2.98 -5.61
CA ARG A 244 -11.20 -2.38 -4.44
C ARG A 244 -10.37 -1.25 -3.87
N PHE A 245 -9.03 -1.31 -3.94
CA PHE A 245 -8.16 -0.29 -3.37
C PHE A 245 -8.22 1.01 -4.17
N SER A 246 -8.12 0.94 -5.49
CA SER A 246 -8.21 2.11 -6.37
C SER A 246 -9.61 2.74 -6.34
N GLU A 247 -10.68 1.94 -6.30
CA GLU A 247 -12.04 2.43 -6.09
C GLU A 247 -12.21 3.09 -4.71
N ARG A 248 -11.68 2.48 -3.65
CA ARG A 248 -11.78 3.02 -2.28
C ARG A 248 -10.98 4.31 -2.11
N LEU A 249 -9.79 4.41 -2.68
CA LEU A 249 -8.99 5.63 -2.67
C LEU A 249 -9.66 6.74 -3.49
N SER A 250 -10.26 6.39 -4.64
CA SER A 250 -11.02 7.33 -5.47
C SER A 250 -12.29 7.83 -4.77
N ARG A 251 -13.02 6.94 -4.07
CA ARG A 251 -14.17 7.30 -3.22
C ARG A 251 -13.76 8.15 -2.02
N SER A 252 -12.62 7.85 -1.38
CA SER A 252 -12.09 8.65 -0.28
C SER A 252 -11.62 10.04 -0.74
N ARG A 253 -10.97 10.14 -1.90
CA ARG A 253 -10.60 11.43 -2.54
C ARG A 253 -11.83 12.25 -2.96
N GLN A 254 -12.88 11.62 -3.47
CA GLN A 254 -14.14 12.29 -3.78
C GLN A 254 -14.91 12.74 -2.52
N GLY A 255 -14.69 12.08 -1.38
CA GLY A 255 -15.18 12.51 -0.07
C GLY A 255 -14.49 13.76 0.48
N MET A 256 -13.28 14.11 0.00
CA MET A 256 -12.50 15.26 0.47
C MET A 256 -12.61 16.52 -0.42
N THR A 257 -13.16 16.42 -1.63
CA THR A 257 -13.30 17.58 -2.55
C THR A 257 -14.74 18.03 -2.82
N GLY A 258 -15.74 17.41 -2.18
CA GLY A 258 -17.14 17.77 -2.35
C GLY A 258 -17.76 18.38 -1.10
N ALA A 259 -17.99 19.70 -1.12
CA ALA A 259 -19.05 20.28 -0.30
C ALA A 259 -20.39 19.67 -0.77
N GLY A 260 -20.88 18.61 -0.09
CA GLY A 260 -22.31 18.23 -0.15
C GLY A 260 -22.71 16.77 -0.41
N THR A 261 -21.84 15.76 -0.33
CA THR A 261 -22.27 14.36 -0.53
C THR A 261 -22.53 13.59 0.77
N THR A 262 -23.42 12.61 0.67
CA THR A 262 -23.91 11.82 1.80
C THR A 262 -22.84 10.81 2.27
N GLU A 263 -22.50 10.82 3.57
CA GLU A 263 -21.43 10.00 4.17
C GLU A 263 -22.04 8.95 5.12
N VAL A 264 -21.51 7.72 5.16
CA VAL A 264 -21.95 6.71 6.15
C VAL A 264 -21.22 6.96 7.48
N VAL A 265 -21.92 7.48 8.48
CA VAL A 265 -21.34 7.86 9.80
C VAL A 265 -21.15 6.66 10.72
N HIS A 266 -22.05 5.67 10.68
CA HIS A 266 -21.99 4.54 11.61
C HIS A 266 -22.75 3.32 11.09
N LYS A 267 -22.23 2.11 11.36
CA LYS A 267 -22.82 0.85 10.88
C LYS A 267 -22.81 -0.23 11.97
N THR A 268 -23.97 -0.85 12.19
CA THR A 268 -24.17 -2.04 13.01
C THR A 268 -25.17 -2.97 12.34
N ALA A 269 -25.19 -4.27 12.65
CA ALA A 269 -26.19 -5.18 12.10
C ALA A 269 -27.62 -4.66 12.39
N GLY A 270 -28.43 -4.47 11.35
CA GLY A 270 -29.81 -3.96 11.45
C GLY A 270 -29.94 -2.44 11.66
N ARG A 271 -28.85 -1.66 11.60
CA ARG A 271 -28.89 -0.20 11.69
C ARG A 271 -27.75 0.47 10.92
N ILE A 272 -28.09 1.46 10.10
CA ILE A 272 -27.14 2.32 9.40
C ILE A 272 -27.41 3.80 9.74
N ARG A 273 -26.34 4.57 9.95
CA ARG A 273 -26.39 6.02 10.14
C ARG A 273 -25.62 6.69 9.03
N LEU A 274 -26.28 7.63 8.37
CA LEU A 274 -25.76 8.42 7.26
C LEU A 274 -25.73 9.89 7.67
N ARG A 275 -24.86 10.67 7.04
CA ARG A 275 -24.82 12.12 7.06
C ARG A 275 -25.26 12.58 5.69
N VAL A 276 -26.34 13.34 5.60
CA VAL A 276 -26.94 13.82 4.35
C VAL A 276 -26.90 15.35 4.39
N PRO A 277 -25.79 16.01 4.05
CA PRO A 277 -25.62 17.46 4.23
C PRO A 277 -26.75 18.30 3.61
N ARG A 278 -27.29 17.88 2.46
CA ARG A 278 -28.42 18.54 1.77
C ARG A 278 -29.68 18.64 2.64
N SER A 279 -29.92 17.68 3.54
CA SER A 279 -31.09 17.68 4.43
C SER A 279 -31.05 18.77 5.50
N ARG A 280 -29.88 19.41 5.69
CA ARG A 280 -29.72 20.53 6.62
C ARG A 280 -30.35 21.81 6.07
N SER A 281 -30.23 22.03 4.75
CA SER A 281 -30.63 23.27 4.09
C SER A 281 -31.93 23.15 3.28
N ASP A 282 -32.34 21.92 2.91
CA ASP A 282 -33.52 21.65 2.09
C ASP A 282 -34.53 20.77 2.86
N GLU A 283 -35.57 21.43 3.40
CA GLU A 283 -36.65 20.80 4.16
C GLU A 283 -37.49 19.84 3.33
N ARG A 284 -37.84 20.25 2.10
CA ARG A 284 -38.67 19.45 1.21
C ARG A 284 -37.94 18.19 0.77
N TYR A 285 -36.63 18.29 0.53
CA TYR A 285 -35.79 17.12 0.28
C TYR A 285 -35.72 16.18 1.49
N ALA A 286 -35.56 16.73 2.71
CA ALA A 286 -35.50 15.95 3.94
C ALA A 286 -36.78 15.13 4.18
N GLU A 287 -37.95 15.73 3.97
CA GLU A 287 -39.26 15.06 4.12
C GLU A 287 -39.48 13.98 3.07
N ARG A 288 -39.20 14.27 1.79
CA ARG A 288 -39.30 13.28 0.70
C ARG A 288 -38.37 12.10 0.91
N LEU A 289 -37.13 12.36 1.35
CA LEU A 289 -36.15 11.31 1.63
C LEU A 289 -36.62 10.38 2.75
N LEU A 290 -37.18 10.94 3.83
CA LEU A 290 -37.76 10.16 4.92
C LEU A 290 -38.93 9.28 4.46
N GLU A 291 -39.83 9.83 3.65
CA GLU A 291 -41.00 9.12 3.13
C GLU A 291 -40.59 7.96 2.22
N LYS A 292 -39.65 8.20 1.29
CA LYS A 292 -39.12 7.18 0.39
C LYS A 292 -38.42 6.05 1.15
N ILE A 293 -37.54 6.37 2.10
CA ILE A 293 -36.83 5.33 2.86
C ILE A 293 -37.78 4.53 3.74
N ARG A 294 -38.82 5.16 4.32
CA ARG A 294 -39.87 4.45 5.08
C ARG A 294 -40.68 3.47 4.23
N SER A 295 -40.82 3.75 2.93
CA SER A 295 -41.54 2.87 2.00
C SER A 295 -40.76 1.62 1.57
N LEU A 296 -39.46 1.53 1.89
CA LEU A 296 -38.62 0.39 1.51
C LEU A 296 -38.96 -0.86 2.33
N ALA A 297 -39.27 -1.96 1.65
CA ALA A 297 -39.59 -3.24 2.28
C ALA A 297 -38.41 -3.72 3.14
N GLY A 298 -38.61 -3.93 4.45
CA GLY A 298 -37.54 -4.38 5.37
C GLY A 298 -36.90 -3.26 6.21
N VAL A 299 -37.24 -1.99 5.95
CA VAL A 299 -36.96 -0.88 6.87
C VAL A 299 -37.98 -0.91 8.01
N THR A 300 -37.50 -0.90 9.25
CA THR A 300 -38.32 -0.96 10.46
C THR A 300 -38.50 0.42 11.10
N GLU A 301 -37.51 1.29 11.00
CA GLU A 301 -37.56 2.64 11.55
C GLU A 301 -36.63 3.59 10.78
N VAL A 302 -37.04 4.86 10.64
CA VAL A 302 -36.22 5.91 10.04
C VAL A 302 -36.37 7.20 10.83
N SER A 303 -35.23 7.79 11.23
CA SER A 303 -35.16 9.08 11.90
C SER A 303 -34.12 9.98 11.25
N LEU A 304 -34.42 11.28 11.14
CA LEU A 304 -33.51 12.28 10.58
C LEU A 304 -33.36 13.45 11.55
N ASN A 305 -32.13 13.71 11.97
CA ASN A 305 -31.75 14.88 12.74
C ASN A 305 -31.17 15.94 11.77
N ARG A 306 -32.02 16.87 11.34
CA ARG A 306 -31.68 17.91 10.35
C ARG A 306 -30.55 18.85 10.78
N PRO A 307 -30.49 19.38 12.02
CA PRO A 307 -29.37 20.21 12.47
C PRO A 307 -27.99 19.55 12.32
N SER A 308 -27.92 18.24 12.59
CA SER A 308 -26.70 17.44 12.44
C SER A 308 -26.55 16.78 11.06
N ALA A 309 -27.50 17.02 10.15
CA ALA A 309 -27.61 16.36 8.86
C ALA A 309 -27.56 14.82 8.97
N SER A 310 -28.08 14.23 10.04
CA SER A 310 -27.85 12.81 10.34
C SER A 310 -29.10 11.97 10.21
N LEU A 311 -29.09 11.01 9.29
CA LEU A 311 -30.16 10.06 9.01
C LEU A 311 -29.81 8.71 9.65
N THR A 312 -30.73 8.13 10.41
CA THR A 312 -30.59 6.76 10.96
C THR A 312 -31.70 5.88 10.41
N VAL A 313 -31.33 4.72 9.89
CA VAL A 313 -32.24 3.73 9.32
C VAL A 313 -32.04 2.40 10.06
N HIS A 314 -33.10 1.88 10.64
CA HIS A 314 -33.17 0.53 11.18
C HIS A 314 -33.83 -0.40 10.16
N TYR A 315 -33.30 -1.60 10.01
CA TYR A 315 -33.79 -2.59 9.05
C TYR A 315 -33.66 -4.01 9.60
N SER A 316 -34.49 -4.92 9.10
CA SER A 316 -34.45 -6.33 9.48
C SER A 316 -33.27 -7.04 8.82
N SER A 317 -32.28 -7.48 9.62
CA SER A 317 -31.08 -8.16 9.11
C SER A 317 -31.33 -9.56 8.56
N SER A 318 -32.52 -10.12 8.78
CA SER A 318 -32.90 -11.46 8.30
C SER A 318 -33.46 -11.48 6.89
N ALA A 319 -33.78 -10.32 6.32
CA ALA A 319 -34.56 -10.27 5.09
C ALA A 319 -33.68 -10.35 3.83
N TRP A 320 -32.50 -9.69 3.78
CA TRP A 320 -31.69 -9.59 2.56
C TRP A 320 -30.20 -9.42 2.89
N ARG A 321 -29.31 -10.20 2.24
CA ARG A 321 -27.86 -9.91 2.21
C ARG A 321 -27.65 -8.72 1.26
N ASP A 322 -26.89 -7.72 1.69
CA ASP A 322 -26.49 -6.52 0.91
C ASP A 322 -27.46 -5.32 0.91
N TRP A 323 -28.18 -5.09 2.02
CA TRP A 323 -28.96 -3.86 2.25
C TRP A 323 -28.14 -2.56 2.11
N GLU A 324 -26.84 -2.68 2.33
CA GLU A 324 -25.84 -1.60 2.38
C GLU A 324 -25.63 -0.95 1.02
N THR A 325 -25.35 -1.77 0.00
CA THR A 325 -25.17 -1.33 -1.38
C THR A 325 -26.48 -0.80 -1.96
N PHE A 326 -27.59 -1.43 -1.57
CA PHE A 326 -28.92 -1.02 -2.02
C PHE A 326 -29.29 0.38 -1.50
N LEU A 327 -29.20 0.63 -0.18
CA LEU A 327 -29.58 1.92 0.40
C LEU A 327 -28.69 3.08 -0.07
N ILE A 328 -27.38 2.86 -0.19
CA ILE A 328 -26.45 3.87 -0.69
C ILE A 328 -26.76 4.18 -2.16
N SER A 329 -26.91 3.15 -3.01
CA SER A 329 -27.26 3.35 -4.42
C SER A 329 -28.66 3.94 -4.64
N PHE A 330 -29.59 3.72 -3.69
CA PHE A 330 -30.94 4.30 -3.72
C PHE A 330 -30.89 5.80 -3.40
N ILE A 331 -30.17 6.19 -2.35
CA ILE A 331 -30.02 7.59 -1.95
C ILE A 331 -29.22 8.37 -3.02
N GLU A 332 -28.18 7.76 -3.60
CA GLU A 332 -27.40 8.35 -4.69
C GLU A 332 -28.22 8.51 -5.99
N ARG A 333 -29.08 7.54 -6.33
CA ARG A 333 -30.01 7.67 -7.47
C ARG A 333 -31.00 8.80 -7.26
N GLU A 334 -31.55 8.93 -6.06
CA GLU A 334 -32.46 10.02 -5.70
C GLU A 334 -31.78 11.40 -5.69
N ILE A 335 -30.48 11.45 -5.40
CA ILE A 335 -29.68 12.68 -5.53
C ILE A 335 -29.45 13.05 -7.00
N THR A 336 -29.29 12.05 -7.88
CA THR A 336 -28.93 12.25 -9.29
C THR A 336 -30.14 12.48 -10.21
N SER A 337 -31.32 11.95 -9.86
CA SER A 337 -32.55 12.07 -10.67
C SER A 337 -33.20 13.47 -10.69
N GLU A 338 -32.65 14.45 -9.96
CA GLU A 338 -33.13 15.85 -9.98
C GLU A 338 -32.05 16.84 -10.47
N GLY A 339 -31.03 16.35 -11.19
CA GLY A 339 -30.03 17.17 -11.89
C GLY A 339 -30.41 17.55 -13.34
N VAL A 340 -31.70 17.70 -13.64
CA VAL A 340 -32.25 18.29 -14.88
C VAL A 340 -33.38 19.24 -14.52
#